data_AF-A0A3B9PA26-F1
#
_entry.id   AF-A0A3B9PA26-F1
#
_cell.length_a   1.000
_cell.length_b   1.000
_cell.length_c   1.000
_cell.angle_alpha   90.00
_cell.angle_beta   90.00
_cell.angle_gamma   90.00
#
_symmetry.space_group_name_H-M   'P 1'
#
loop_
_entity.id
_entity.type
_entity.pdbx_description
1 polymer ?
#
loop_
_entity_poly.entity_id
_entity_poly.type
_entity_poly.pdbx_seq_one_letter_code
_entity_poly.pdbx_strand_id
1 'polypeptide(L)'
;TIGLSLYFNEPVILVFGLVASPFLRPVFALALFPHAHKFRHWIKSLVSLLIPVLLAFLAGVLAGYLQKTGQINRLDGIRFSAPYWLDMAAVALSAFLCVFFLIRQGKLPRKMGVILAYEILVPIALAGFSLPLGLARLWPNAILIAICHLVMAVFVAIIAFLILGFSPKHYTGWMLAILPLILSFTLVIGSLSLSGMTLPAFSFKPSPTSIPINDATHTPTKMPTGTNTSRVIASPTEKLMTQTSTIAPSSTSSPTNTLSPTASPSPQPTRFSIIVDSINGIVIRESADFQAPVVGYANDGTQFEVLDQSISENGSIWYQVTIETGETGWLLASLANTETPTATENN
;
A
#
# COMPACT_ATOMS: atom_id res chain seq x y z
N THR A 1 0.61 21.63 7.20
CA THR A 1 -0.19 20.43 6.91
C THR A 1 0.67 19.18 6.71
N ILE A 2 1.64 19.14 5.78
CA ILE A 2 2.53 17.96 5.62
C ILE A 2 3.32 17.61 6.91
N GLY A 3 3.82 18.60 7.66
CA GLY A 3 4.37 18.34 8.99
C GLY A 3 3.34 17.77 9.99
N LEU A 4 2.07 18.15 9.86
CA LEU A 4 1.00 17.68 10.75
C LEU A 4 0.67 16.20 10.50
N SER A 5 0.74 15.73 9.24
CA SER A 5 0.59 14.30 8.94
C SER A 5 1.75 13.47 9.50
N LEU A 6 2.98 13.99 9.44
CA LEU A 6 4.13 13.35 10.07
C LEU A 6 4.01 13.30 11.60
N TYR A 7 3.54 14.36 12.24
CA TYR A 7 3.30 14.40 13.68
C TYR A 7 2.26 13.36 14.13
N PHE A 8 1.08 13.32 13.48
CA PHE A 8 0.04 12.35 13.82
C PHE A 8 0.23 10.96 13.19
N ASN A 9 1.21 10.77 12.31
CA ASN A 9 1.44 9.54 11.54
C ASN A 9 0.17 9.10 10.77
N GLU A 10 -0.48 10.03 10.07
CA GLU A 10 -1.79 9.79 9.42
C GLU A 10 -1.81 10.17 7.91
N PRO A 11 -2.07 9.21 7.00
CA PRO A 11 -2.04 9.45 5.56
C PRO A 11 -3.17 10.37 5.06
N VAL A 12 -4.34 10.40 5.73
CA VAL A 12 -5.45 11.29 5.35
C VAL A 12 -5.03 12.77 5.47
N ILE A 13 -4.31 13.11 6.53
CA ILE A 13 -3.78 14.46 6.76
C ILE A 13 -2.70 14.80 5.72
N LEU A 14 -1.95 13.80 5.24
CA LEU A 14 -0.93 13.97 4.19
C LEU A 14 -1.61 14.36 2.88
N VAL A 15 -2.60 13.59 2.43
CA VAL A 15 -3.36 13.86 1.20
C VAL A 15 -4.00 15.25 1.25
N PHE A 16 -4.70 15.59 2.34
CA PHE A 16 -5.29 16.92 2.50
C PHE A 16 -4.22 18.02 2.45
N GLY A 17 -3.12 17.82 3.16
CA GLY A 17 -2.01 18.77 3.20
C GLY A 17 -1.32 19.00 1.87
N LEU A 18 -1.33 17.98 1.02
CA LEU A 18 -0.74 17.98 -0.29
C LEU A 18 -1.65 18.63 -1.35
N VAL A 19 -2.96 18.40 -1.30
CA VAL A 19 -3.95 19.12 -2.14
C VAL A 19 -3.96 20.62 -1.80
N ALA A 20 -3.73 20.96 -0.54
CA ALA A 20 -3.55 22.34 -0.07
C ALA A 20 -2.17 22.94 -0.40
N SER A 21 -1.17 22.13 -0.79
CA SER A 21 0.19 22.61 -1.04
C SER A 21 0.29 23.47 -2.31
N PRO A 22 1.23 24.44 -2.37
CA PRO A 22 1.47 25.22 -3.58
C PRO A 22 2.07 24.34 -4.67
N PHE A 23 1.42 24.33 -5.84
CA PHE A 23 1.93 23.62 -7.03
C PHE A 23 3.36 24.08 -7.37
N LEU A 24 4.27 23.13 -7.62
CA LEU A 24 5.70 23.35 -7.87
C LEU A 24 6.00 23.92 -9.29
N ARG A 25 5.36 25.04 -9.65
CA ARG A 25 5.57 25.76 -10.92
C ARG A 25 7.05 26.05 -11.22
N PRO A 26 7.91 26.39 -10.25
CA PRO A 26 9.31 26.67 -10.50
C PRO A 26 10.11 25.54 -11.16
N VAL A 27 9.73 24.27 -10.95
CA VAL A 27 10.37 23.11 -11.59
C VAL A 27 10.33 23.23 -13.12
N PHE A 28 9.16 23.58 -13.67
CA PHE A 28 8.96 23.74 -15.11
C PHE A 28 9.63 25.00 -15.67
N ALA A 29 9.72 26.07 -14.88
CA ALA A 29 10.44 27.29 -15.27
C ALA A 29 11.98 27.11 -15.22
N LEU A 30 12.50 26.23 -14.36
CA LEU A 30 13.89 25.77 -14.42
C LEU A 30 14.12 24.90 -15.67
N ALA A 31 13.20 23.97 -15.97
CA ALA A 31 13.28 23.10 -17.14
C ALA A 31 13.17 23.82 -18.49
N LEU A 32 12.54 25.00 -18.55
CA LEU A 32 12.48 25.83 -19.78
C LEU A 32 13.76 26.67 -20.01
N PHE A 33 14.66 26.75 -19.02
CA PHE A 33 15.86 27.59 -19.09
C PHE A 33 16.83 27.27 -20.24
N PRO A 34 17.10 25.98 -20.60
CA PRO A 34 17.91 25.61 -21.77
C PRO A 34 17.45 26.26 -23.10
N HIS A 35 16.15 26.53 -23.26
CA HIS A 35 15.61 27.22 -24.42
C HIS A 35 15.57 28.74 -24.22
N ALA A 36 15.14 29.20 -23.05
CA ALA A 36 14.84 30.62 -22.81
C ALA A 36 16.09 31.48 -22.53
N HIS A 37 17.17 30.93 -21.98
CA HIS A 37 18.43 31.62 -21.63
C HIS A 37 18.34 32.86 -20.71
N LYS A 38 17.17 33.21 -20.15
CA LYS A 38 17.00 34.39 -19.29
C LYS A 38 17.45 34.13 -17.84
N PHE A 39 18.75 34.25 -17.55
CA PHE A 39 19.36 33.93 -16.25
C PHE A 39 18.66 34.54 -15.03
N ARG A 40 18.21 35.81 -15.09
CA ARG A 40 17.44 36.45 -14.01
C ARG A 40 16.11 35.74 -13.69
N HIS A 41 15.48 35.10 -14.68
CA HIS A 41 14.26 34.31 -14.46
C HIS A 41 14.58 32.93 -13.87
N TRP A 42 15.71 32.33 -14.26
CA TRP A 42 16.20 31.08 -13.67
C TRP A 42 16.51 31.24 -12.17
N ILE A 43 17.23 32.29 -11.76
CA ILE A 43 17.46 32.60 -10.33
C ILE A 43 16.13 32.81 -9.59
N LYS A 44 15.21 33.62 -10.15
CA LYS A 44 13.88 33.82 -9.54
C LYS A 44 13.13 32.51 -9.36
N SER A 45 13.23 31.58 -10.32
CA SER A 45 12.65 30.25 -10.22
C SER A 45 13.30 29.43 -9.10
N LEU A 46 14.63 29.42 -9.02
CA LEU A 46 15.38 28.70 -7.98
C LEU A 46 15.02 29.20 -6.57
N VAL A 47 14.94 30.52 -6.38
CA VAL A 47 14.50 31.13 -5.10
C VAL A 47 13.03 30.81 -4.82
N SER A 48 12.15 30.85 -5.84
CA SER A 48 10.74 30.50 -5.69
C SER A 48 10.51 29.00 -5.39
N LEU A 49 11.45 28.13 -5.78
CA LEU A 49 11.43 26.70 -5.44
C LEU A 49 11.93 26.46 -4.01
N LEU A 50 12.92 27.24 -3.56
CA LEU A 50 13.47 27.12 -2.22
C LEU A 50 12.44 27.38 -1.12
N ILE A 51 11.45 28.25 -1.36
CA ILE A 51 10.39 28.57 -0.39
C ILE A 51 9.57 27.33 0.02
N PRO A 52 8.87 26.59 -0.88
CA PRO A 52 8.11 25.40 -0.49
C PRO A 52 9.00 24.26 0.03
N VAL A 53 10.23 24.13 -0.48
CA VAL A 53 11.25 23.17 0.01
C VAL A 53 11.57 23.46 1.48
N LEU A 54 11.92 24.70 1.82
CA LEU A 54 12.27 25.09 3.18
C LEU A 54 11.05 25.01 4.11
N LEU A 55 9.86 25.39 3.65
CA LEU A 55 8.62 25.24 4.43
C LEU A 55 8.30 23.78 4.74
N ALA A 56 8.45 22.86 3.77
CA ALA A 56 8.25 21.44 3.97
C ALA A 56 9.26 20.88 4.99
N PHE A 57 10.54 21.23 4.83
CA PHE A 57 11.61 20.81 5.74
C PHE A 57 11.38 21.31 7.17
N LEU A 58 11.13 22.62 7.36
CA LEU A 58 10.89 23.21 8.69
C LEU A 58 9.61 22.69 9.34
N ALA A 59 8.55 22.46 8.57
CA ALA A 59 7.33 21.81 9.08
C ALA A 59 7.61 20.36 9.53
N GLY A 60 8.51 19.66 8.83
CA GLY A 60 9.08 18.38 9.25
C GLY A 60 9.84 18.49 10.57
N VAL A 61 10.84 19.37 10.66
CA VAL A 61 11.65 19.58 11.88
C VAL A 61 10.75 19.88 13.08
N LEU A 62 9.77 20.77 12.94
CA LEU A 62 8.83 21.09 14.01
C LEU A 62 8.00 19.86 14.41
N ALA A 63 7.53 19.07 13.45
CA ALA A 63 6.78 17.84 13.73
C ALA A 63 7.62 16.78 14.46
N GLY A 64 8.86 16.55 14.04
CA GLY A 64 9.76 15.58 14.68
C GLY A 64 10.14 16.01 16.10
N TYR A 65 10.44 17.30 16.30
CA TYR A 65 10.74 17.88 17.61
C TYR A 65 9.56 17.76 18.59
N LEU A 66 8.34 17.93 18.10
CA LEU A 66 7.13 17.79 18.92
C LEU A 66 6.75 16.32 19.17
N GLN A 67 6.89 15.43 18.18
CA GLN A 67 6.44 14.04 18.30
C GLN A 67 7.36 13.23 19.22
N LYS A 68 8.69 13.43 19.14
CA LYS A 68 9.74 12.77 19.95
C LYS A 68 9.85 11.24 19.87
N THR A 69 8.82 10.53 19.40
CA THR A 69 8.76 9.06 19.34
C THR A 69 9.27 8.48 18.02
N GLY A 70 9.24 9.25 16.93
CA GLY A 70 9.65 8.80 15.59
C GLY A 70 8.72 7.78 14.94
N GLN A 71 7.45 7.74 15.34
CA GLN A 71 6.47 6.82 14.79
C GLN A 71 6.03 7.29 13.39
N ILE A 72 6.47 6.55 12.36
CA ILE A 72 6.20 6.83 10.93
C ILE A 72 5.64 5.63 10.16
N ASN A 73 5.27 4.56 10.88
CA ASN A 73 4.93 3.25 10.29
C ASN A 73 3.66 3.27 9.43
N ARG A 74 2.73 4.20 9.65
CA ARG A 74 1.46 4.30 8.88
C ARG A 74 1.62 5.14 7.61
N LEU A 75 2.70 5.91 7.53
CA LEU A 75 3.11 6.68 6.35
C LEU A 75 4.16 5.97 5.50
N ASP A 76 4.55 4.75 5.88
CA ASP A 76 5.66 3.99 5.28
C ASP A 76 6.91 4.85 5.06
N GLY A 77 7.29 5.65 6.06
CA GLY A 77 8.34 6.66 5.90
C GLY A 77 9.70 6.07 5.49
N ILE A 78 9.96 4.79 5.77
CA ILE A 78 11.17 4.08 5.36
C ILE A 78 11.26 3.97 3.82
N ARG A 79 10.13 3.93 3.09
CA ARG A 79 10.11 3.98 1.62
C ARG A 79 10.85 5.18 1.06
N PHE A 80 10.72 6.34 1.69
CA PHE A 80 11.43 7.56 1.28
C PHE A 80 12.92 7.59 1.70
N SER A 81 13.48 6.47 2.15
CA SER A 81 14.90 6.31 2.49
C SER A 81 15.69 5.37 1.56
N ALA A 82 15.03 4.79 0.54
CA ALA A 82 15.68 4.08 -0.57
C ALA A 82 15.06 4.49 -1.92
N PRO A 83 15.76 4.33 -3.06
CA PRO A 83 15.21 4.67 -4.38
C PRO A 83 14.28 3.57 -4.91
N TYR A 84 12.96 3.76 -4.77
CA TYR A 84 11.97 2.84 -5.33
C TYR A 84 11.66 3.16 -6.80
N TRP A 85 11.63 2.14 -7.64
CA TRP A 85 11.40 2.30 -9.09
C TRP A 85 10.04 2.92 -9.40
N LEU A 86 9.01 2.63 -8.59
CA LEU A 86 7.65 3.14 -8.78
C LEU A 86 7.56 4.65 -8.50
N ASP A 87 8.30 5.13 -7.50
CA ASP A 87 8.36 6.55 -7.14
C ASP A 87 9.11 7.34 -8.23
N MET A 88 10.20 6.78 -8.76
CA MET A 88 10.90 7.34 -9.93
C MET A 88 10.00 7.39 -11.18
N ALA A 89 9.18 6.36 -11.40
CA ALA A 89 8.21 6.33 -12.49
C ALA A 89 7.08 7.35 -12.28
N ALA A 90 6.60 7.54 -11.04
CA ALA A 90 5.61 8.54 -10.69
C ALA A 90 6.14 9.98 -10.86
N VAL A 91 7.39 10.26 -10.46
CA VAL A 91 8.09 11.52 -10.75
C VAL A 91 8.14 11.78 -12.25
N ALA A 92 8.61 10.81 -13.04
CA ALA A 92 8.76 10.96 -14.49
C ALA A 92 7.41 11.19 -15.18
N LEU A 93 6.41 10.36 -14.89
CA LEU A 93 5.08 10.44 -15.50
C LEU A 93 4.36 11.74 -15.12
N SER A 94 4.41 12.15 -13.85
CA SER A 94 3.77 13.39 -13.40
C SER A 94 4.46 14.63 -13.96
N ALA A 95 5.80 14.66 -14.04
CA ALA A 95 6.55 15.76 -14.65
C ALA A 95 6.25 15.87 -16.16
N PHE A 96 6.29 14.76 -16.90
CA PHE A 96 5.98 14.72 -18.33
C PHE A 96 4.54 15.20 -18.62
N LEU A 97 3.55 14.64 -17.91
CA LEU A 97 2.15 15.01 -18.09
C LEU A 97 1.89 16.48 -17.71
N CYS A 98 2.54 17.02 -16.68
CA CYS A 98 2.43 18.44 -16.35
C CYS A 98 2.93 19.35 -17.48
N VAL A 99 4.05 19.02 -18.14
CA VAL A 99 4.55 19.78 -19.31
C VAL A 99 3.61 19.62 -20.52
N PHE A 100 3.16 18.41 -20.80
CA PHE A 100 2.22 18.10 -21.89
C PHE A 100 0.92 18.90 -21.76
N PHE A 101 0.29 18.91 -20.58
CA PHE A 101 -0.92 19.70 -20.33
C PHE A 101 -0.65 21.21 -20.27
N LEU A 102 0.50 21.66 -19.71
CA LEU A 102 0.89 23.08 -19.76
C LEU A 102 0.92 23.60 -21.20
N ILE A 103 1.49 22.83 -22.13
CA ILE A 103 1.60 23.22 -23.54
C ILE A 103 0.25 23.09 -24.26
N ARG A 104 -0.49 21.99 -24.06
CA ARG A 104 -1.77 21.77 -24.74
C ARG A 104 -2.93 22.65 -24.24
N GLN A 105 -2.94 23.04 -22.97
CA GLN A 105 -4.05 23.78 -22.35
C GLN A 105 -3.66 25.19 -21.87
N GLY A 106 -2.39 25.59 -21.99
CA GLY A 106 -1.86 26.87 -21.48
C GLY A 106 -1.89 27.01 -19.95
N LYS A 107 -2.26 25.95 -19.22
CA LYS A 107 -2.51 25.95 -17.77
C LYS A 107 -1.95 24.66 -17.16
N LEU A 108 -1.36 24.77 -15.98
CA LEU A 108 -0.84 23.61 -15.24
C LEU A 108 -1.99 22.86 -14.55
N PRO A 109 -2.15 21.55 -14.80
CA PRO A 109 -3.23 20.77 -14.20
C PRO A 109 -2.97 20.56 -12.71
N ARG A 110 -3.69 21.28 -11.84
CA ARG A 110 -3.49 21.25 -10.38
C ARG A 110 -3.48 19.82 -9.82
N LYS A 111 -4.35 18.94 -10.33
CA LYS A 111 -4.45 17.52 -9.92
C LYS A 111 -3.15 16.74 -10.16
N MET A 112 -2.54 16.84 -11.35
CA MET A 112 -1.31 16.08 -11.68
C MET A 112 -0.10 16.56 -10.87
N GLY A 113 -0.07 17.86 -10.53
CA GLY A 113 0.99 18.41 -9.68
C GLY A 113 0.91 17.99 -8.21
N VAL A 114 -0.21 17.40 -7.76
CA VAL A 114 -0.29 16.78 -6.42
C VAL A 114 0.69 15.62 -6.35
N ILE A 115 0.73 14.74 -7.37
CA ILE A 115 1.69 13.63 -7.44
C ILE A 115 3.13 14.16 -7.43
N LEU A 116 3.45 15.16 -8.27
CA LEU A 116 4.81 15.72 -8.29
C LEU A 116 5.19 16.40 -6.96
N ALA A 117 4.23 17.01 -6.27
CA ALA A 117 4.44 17.57 -4.94
C ALA A 117 4.59 16.48 -3.88
N TYR A 118 3.95 15.31 -4.02
CA TYR A 118 4.11 14.17 -3.11
C TYR A 118 5.57 13.72 -3.14
N GLU A 119 6.04 13.36 -4.33
CA GLU A 119 7.36 12.79 -4.55
C GLU A 119 8.49 13.75 -4.16
N ILE A 120 8.29 15.06 -4.26
CA ILE A 120 9.32 16.05 -3.90
C ILE A 120 9.17 16.50 -2.44
N LEU A 121 7.99 16.90 -1.96
CA LEU A 121 7.85 17.54 -0.65
C LEU A 121 7.78 16.56 0.53
N VAL A 122 7.28 15.33 0.32
CA VAL A 122 7.21 14.33 1.40
C VAL A 122 8.61 13.89 1.87
N PRO A 123 9.56 13.47 1.01
CA PRO A 123 10.91 13.13 1.47
C PRO A 123 11.65 14.33 2.09
N ILE A 124 11.38 15.57 1.63
CA ILE A 124 11.95 16.78 2.26
C ILE A 124 11.41 16.99 3.68
N ALA A 125 10.09 16.86 3.87
CA ALA A 125 9.48 16.97 5.19
C ALA A 125 9.90 15.82 6.10
N LEU A 126 10.05 14.59 5.58
CA LEU A 126 10.53 13.45 6.33
C LEU A 126 12.01 13.62 6.76
N ALA A 127 12.86 14.15 5.89
CA ALA A 127 14.24 14.49 6.23
C ALA A 127 14.29 15.49 7.39
N GLY A 128 13.46 16.54 7.32
CA GLY A 128 13.32 17.51 8.40
C GLY A 128 12.84 16.88 9.71
N PHE A 129 11.80 16.04 9.65
CA PHE A 129 11.25 15.31 10.80
C PHE A 129 12.27 14.35 11.45
N SER A 130 13.11 13.71 10.63
CA SER A 130 14.10 12.74 11.09
C SER A 130 15.31 13.37 11.78
N LEU A 131 15.58 14.66 11.51
CA LEU A 131 16.73 15.41 12.04
C LEU A 131 16.71 15.59 13.57
N PRO A 132 15.67 16.18 14.21
CA PRO A 132 15.63 16.36 15.67
C PRO A 132 15.51 15.06 16.45
N LEU A 133 15.11 13.96 15.78
CA LEU A 133 15.03 12.62 16.35
C LEU A 133 16.37 11.86 16.29
N GLY A 134 17.42 12.44 15.69
CA GLY A 134 18.74 11.82 15.59
C GLY A 134 18.80 10.59 14.66
N LEU A 135 17.85 10.43 13.74
CA LEU A 135 17.71 9.24 12.88
C LEU A 135 18.75 9.29 11.74
N ALA A 136 20.01 9.00 12.08
CA ALA A 136 21.21 9.24 11.27
C ALA A 136 21.24 8.57 9.88
N ARG A 137 20.45 7.52 9.65
CA ARG A 137 20.27 6.91 8.31
C ARG A 137 19.10 7.49 7.52
N LEU A 138 18.01 7.88 8.19
CA LEU A 138 16.79 8.31 7.52
C LEU A 138 16.88 9.74 7.02
N TRP A 139 17.40 10.68 7.83
CA TRP A 139 17.46 12.09 7.40
C TRP A 139 18.36 12.36 6.17
N PRO A 140 19.59 11.78 6.02
CA PRO A 140 20.41 12.03 4.85
C PRO A 140 19.92 11.25 3.62
N ASN A 141 19.35 10.06 3.79
CA ASN A 141 18.78 9.31 2.68
C ASN A 141 17.53 10.01 2.12
N ALA A 142 16.63 10.49 2.99
CA ALA A 142 15.43 11.19 2.56
C ALA A 142 15.75 12.51 1.84
N ILE A 143 16.76 13.27 2.28
CA ILE A 143 17.16 14.50 1.56
C ILE A 143 17.85 14.16 0.22
N LEU A 144 18.63 13.07 0.15
CA LEU A 144 19.24 12.59 -1.10
C LEU A 144 18.17 12.19 -2.13
N ILE A 145 17.12 11.47 -1.69
CA ILE A 145 16.00 11.03 -2.54
C ILE A 145 15.13 12.23 -2.97
N ALA A 146 14.87 13.18 -2.08
CA ALA A 146 14.22 14.45 -2.45
C ALA A 146 14.97 15.21 -3.56
N ILE A 147 16.30 15.32 -3.44
CA ILE A 147 17.13 15.98 -4.46
C ILE A 147 17.12 15.14 -5.76
N CYS A 148 17.18 13.81 -5.67
CA CYS A 148 17.04 12.90 -6.80
C CYS A 148 15.72 13.11 -7.56
N HIS A 149 14.58 13.08 -6.86
CA HIS A 149 13.26 13.33 -7.43
C HIS A 149 13.13 14.72 -8.04
N LEU A 150 13.67 15.76 -7.40
CA LEU A 150 13.65 17.12 -7.93
C LEU A 150 14.47 17.25 -9.23
N VAL A 151 15.68 16.68 -9.27
CA VAL A 151 16.54 16.72 -10.46
C VAL A 151 15.94 15.88 -11.58
N MET A 152 15.39 14.69 -11.28
CA MET A 152 14.63 13.87 -12.21
C MET A 152 13.43 14.62 -12.80
N ALA A 153 12.66 15.33 -11.98
CA ALA A 153 11.52 16.11 -12.45
C ALA A 153 11.94 17.22 -13.42
N VAL A 154 13.04 17.94 -13.14
CA VAL A 154 13.59 18.95 -14.05
C VAL A 154 14.10 18.30 -15.35
N PHE A 155 14.83 17.18 -15.26
CA PHE A 155 15.35 16.44 -16.41
C PHE A 155 14.24 15.92 -17.33
N VAL A 156 13.22 15.26 -16.77
CA VAL A 156 12.08 14.73 -17.55
C VAL A 156 11.23 15.88 -18.12
N ALA A 157 11.08 16.98 -17.39
CA ALA A 157 10.42 18.18 -17.92
C ALA A 157 11.22 18.80 -19.10
N ILE A 158 12.56 18.81 -19.05
CA ILE A 158 13.41 19.22 -20.19
C ILE A 158 13.15 18.31 -21.39
N ILE A 159 13.16 16.98 -21.22
CA ILE A 159 12.85 16.03 -22.30
C ILE A 159 11.45 16.29 -22.88
N ALA A 160 10.44 16.49 -22.03
CA ALA A 160 9.09 16.78 -22.48
C ALA A 160 9.02 18.10 -23.30
N PHE A 161 9.74 19.14 -22.87
CA PHE A 161 9.89 20.38 -23.64
C PHE A 161 10.60 20.16 -24.98
N LEU A 162 11.68 19.36 -25.03
CA LEU A 162 12.38 19.01 -26.27
C LEU A 162 11.48 18.26 -27.26
N ILE A 163 10.76 17.23 -26.80
CA ILE A 163 9.82 16.43 -27.62
C ILE A 163 8.70 17.32 -28.17
N LEU A 164 8.28 18.34 -27.42
CA LEU A 164 7.24 19.29 -27.82
C LEU A 164 7.80 20.55 -28.55
N GLY A 165 9.05 20.51 -29.00
CA GLY A 165 9.65 21.49 -29.93
C GLY A 165 10.42 22.65 -29.30
N PHE A 166 10.57 22.70 -27.96
CA PHE A 166 11.28 23.77 -27.25
C PHE A 166 12.79 23.49 -27.14
N SER A 167 13.45 23.28 -28.29
CA SER A 167 14.88 22.94 -28.35
C SER A 167 15.81 24.14 -28.08
N PRO A 168 16.94 23.95 -27.38
CA PRO A 168 17.99 24.96 -27.25
C PRO A 168 18.58 25.38 -28.60
N LYS A 169 18.80 26.69 -28.79
CA LYS A 169 19.42 27.26 -30.00
C LYS A 169 20.95 27.43 -29.91
N HIS A 170 21.52 27.33 -28.71
CA HIS A 170 22.95 27.55 -28.46
C HIS A 170 23.56 26.38 -27.69
N TYR A 171 24.87 26.18 -27.84
CA TYR A 171 25.61 25.10 -27.17
C TYR A 171 25.50 25.16 -25.63
N THR A 172 25.45 26.37 -25.05
CA THR A 172 25.26 26.57 -23.61
C THR A 172 23.93 26.01 -23.12
N GLY A 173 22.88 26.04 -23.95
CA GLY A 173 21.57 25.50 -23.61
C GLY A 173 21.58 23.98 -23.61
N TRP A 174 22.30 23.36 -24.54
CA TRP A 174 22.55 21.92 -24.52
C TRP A 174 23.36 21.48 -23.30
N MET A 175 24.39 22.23 -22.90
CA MET A 175 25.13 21.94 -21.65
C MET A 175 24.20 22.00 -20.42
N LEU A 176 23.32 23.00 -20.37
CA LEU A 176 22.30 23.15 -19.32
C LEU A 176 21.22 22.04 -19.35
N ALA A 177 20.92 21.47 -20.51
CA ALA A 177 19.99 20.33 -20.65
C ALA A 177 20.62 18.99 -20.22
N ILE A 178 21.92 18.82 -20.47
CA ILE A 178 22.68 17.60 -20.13
C ILE A 178 23.03 17.56 -18.63
N LEU A 179 23.22 18.71 -17.97
CA LEU A 179 23.58 18.76 -16.56
C LEU A 179 22.58 18.03 -15.63
N PRO A 180 21.24 18.22 -15.72
CA PRO A 180 20.26 17.45 -14.95
C PRO A 180 20.24 15.95 -15.26
N LEU A 181 20.57 15.53 -16.50
CA LEU A 181 20.70 14.11 -16.85
C LEU A 181 21.85 13.45 -16.07
N ILE A 182 23.04 14.06 -16.11
CA ILE A 182 24.21 13.55 -15.40
C ILE A 182 23.96 13.54 -13.89
N LEU A 183 23.42 14.64 -13.36
CA LEU A 183 23.13 14.78 -11.93
C LEU A 183 22.05 13.79 -11.44
N SER A 184 21.03 13.51 -12.25
CA SER A 184 20.04 12.48 -11.94
C SER A 184 20.72 11.11 -11.82
N PHE A 185 21.51 10.72 -12.83
CA PHE A 185 22.14 9.40 -12.86
C PHE A 185 23.13 9.19 -11.69
N THR A 186 23.91 10.22 -11.33
CA THR A 186 24.80 10.15 -10.16
C THR A 186 24.04 10.10 -8.83
N LEU A 187 22.92 10.80 -8.69
CA LEU A 187 22.07 10.75 -7.49
C LEU A 187 21.37 9.38 -7.34
N VAL A 188 20.91 8.77 -8.43
CA VAL A 188 20.34 7.40 -8.41
C VAL A 188 21.41 6.39 -7.99
N ILE A 189 22.60 6.42 -8.59
CA ILE A 189 23.71 5.51 -8.21
C ILE A 189 24.14 5.73 -6.76
N GLY A 190 24.27 6.99 -6.34
CA GLY A 190 24.62 7.34 -4.95
C GLY A 190 23.58 6.87 -3.94
N SER A 191 22.29 7.02 -4.23
CA SER A 191 21.21 6.55 -3.35
C SER A 191 21.12 5.03 -3.27
N LEU A 192 21.30 4.30 -4.38
CA LEU A 192 21.40 2.83 -4.37
C LEU A 192 22.56 2.36 -3.49
N SER A 193 23.73 2.97 -3.67
CA SER A 193 24.96 2.66 -2.93
C SER A 193 24.81 2.91 -1.43
N LEU A 194 24.20 4.04 -1.04
CA LEU A 194 23.98 4.41 0.36
C LEU A 194 22.85 3.60 1.03
N SER A 195 21.86 3.15 0.26
CA SER A 195 20.77 2.29 0.74
C SER A 195 21.20 0.83 0.93
N GLY A 196 22.39 0.44 0.48
CA GLY A 196 22.83 -0.96 0.43
C GLY A 196 22.08 -1.80 -0.61
N MET A 197 21.30 -1.18 -1.47
CA MET A 197 20.51 -1.85 -2.50
C MET A 197 21.40 -2.09 -3.73
N THR A 198 22.09 -3.22 -3.74
CA THR A 198 22.82 -3.66 -4.92
C THR A 198 21.83 -3.93 -6.06
N LEU A 199 22.13 -3.42 -7.25
CA LEU A 199 21.43 -3.89 -8.46
C LEU A 199 21.63 -5.40 -8.55
N PRO A 200 20.57 -6.20 -8.81
CA PRO A 200 20.75 -7.61 -9.10
C PRO A 200 21.65 -7.70 -10.33
N ALA A 201 22.84 -8.29 -10.16
CA ALA A 201 23.71 -8.54 -11.30
C ALA A 201 22.93 -9.42 -12.28
N PHE A 202 22.76 -8.96 -13.53
CA PHE A 202 22.27 -9.78 -14.64
C PHE A 202 23.34 -10.83 -14.98
N SER A 203 23.46 -11.80 -14.09
CA SER A 203 24.44 -12.86 -14.15
C SER A 203 23.90 -13.92 -15.09
N PHE A 204 24.21 -13.80 -16.39
CA PHE A 204 23.98 -14.83 -17.40
C PHE A 204 24.87 -16.07 -17.21
N LYS A 205 25.22 -16.40 -15.95
CA LYS A 205 25.87 -17.65 -15.60
C LYS A 205 24.76 -18.69 -15.47
N PRO A 206 24.68 -19.70 -16.36
CA PRO A 206 23.73 -20.79 -16.16
C PRO A 206 24.09 -21.47 -14.84
N SER A 207 23.19 -21.38 -13.87
CA SER A 207 23.29 -22.19 -12.66
C SER A 207 23.05 -23.63 -13.06
N PRO A 208 23.98 -24.57 -12.81
CA PRO A 208 23.71 -25.97 -13.07
C PRO A 208 22.63 -26.45 -12.09
N THR A 209 21.39 -26.53 -12.57
CA THR A 209 20.30 -27.17 -11.84
C THR A 209 20.59 -28.66 -11.74
N SER A 210 21.26 -29.08 -10.67
CA SER A 210 21.41 -30.49 -10.33
C SER A 210 20.06 -31.04 -9.88
N ILE A 211 19.30 -31.57 -10.83
CA ILE A 211 18.07 -32.34 -10.56
C ILE A 211 18.52 -33.66 -9.90
N PRO A 212 18.11 -33.96 -8.65
CA PRO A 212 18.35 -35.27 -8.07
C PRO A 212 17.42 -36.28 -8.77
N ILE A 213 17.97 -37.04 -9.71
CA ILE A 213 17.28 -38.19 -10.31
C ILE A 213 17.26 -39.30 -9.26
N ASN A 214 16.10 -39.49 -8.64
CA ASN A 214 15.83 -40.65 -7.79
C ASN A 214 15.54 -41.85 -8.70
N ASP A 215 16.59 -42.57 -9.09
CA ASP A 215 16.46 -43.82 -9.84
C ASP A 215 16.35 -45.00 -8.87
N ALA A 216 15.23 -45.72 -8.92
CA ALA A 216 14.92 -46.80 -8.00
C ALA A 216 14.67 -48.10 -8.77
N THR A 217 15.61 -49.06 -8.68
CA THR A 217 15.41 -50.44 -9.17
C THR A 217 16.37 -51.46 -8.51
N HIS A 218 15.80 -52.22 -7.57
CA HIS A 218 15.96 -53.68 -7.36
C HIS A 218 17.26 -54.37 -6.85
N THR A 219 17.27 -54.66 -5.52
CA THR A 219 17.48 -56.00 -4.84
C THR A 219 18.78 -56.84 -5.03
N PRO A 220 19.06 -57.87 -4.19
CA PRO A 220 18.74 -58.16 -2.77
C PRO A 220 20.00 -58.53 -1.91
N THR A 221 19.87 -58.84 -0.61
CA THR A 221 20.38 -60.11 0.05
C THR A 221 20.44 -60.10 1.60
N LYS A 222 19.65 -61.01 2.21
CA LYS A 222 19.76 -61.75 3.51
C LYS A 222 19.76 -61.08 4.91
N MET A 223 18.99 -61.78 5.77
CA MET A 223 18.73 -61.69 7.22
C MET A 223 19.86 -62.35 8.06
N PRO A 224 20.05 -61.99 9.35
CA PRO A 224 19.42 -62.65 10.52
C PRO A 224 18.78 -61.63 11.50
N THR A 225 17.61 -61.82 12.11
CA THR A 225 17.19 -62.79 13.16
C THR A 225 17.75 -62.53 14.57
N GLY A 226 16.88 -62.13 15.53
CA GLY A 226 16.95 -62.67 16.91
C GLY A 226 16.90 -61.73 18.14
N THR A 227 15.73 -61.70 18.82
CA THR A 227 15.59 -61.99 20.28
C THR A 227 15.83 -60.91 21.37
N ASN A 228 14.73 -60.24 21.76
CA ASN A 228 14.08 -60.21 23.10
C ASN A 228 14.75 -59.72 24.43
N THR A 229 14.02 -58.79 25.09
CA THR A 229 13.54 -58.81 26.51
C THR A 229 14.21 -58.00 27.65
N SER A 230 13.41 -57.05 28.20
CA SER A 230 13.23 -56.54 29.60
C SER A 230 14.39 -56.12 30.52
N ARG A 231 14.20 -54.98 31.24
CA ARG A 231 13.76 -54.97 32.67
C ARG A 231 13.26 -53.61 33.20
N VAL A 232 12.33 -53.70 34.17
CA VAL A 232 11.66 -52.65 34.98
C VAL A 232 12.52 -52.17 36.16
N ILE A 233 12.30 -50.93 36.66
CA ILE A 233 12.27 -50.53 38.11
C ILE A 233 11.56 -49.16 38.25
N ALA A 234 10.95 -48.88 39.41
CA ALA A 234 10.03 -47.76 39.67
C ALA A 234 10.43 -46.88 40.88
N SER A 235 9.57 -45.89 41.18
CA SER A 235 9.20 -45.34 42.54
C SER A 235 9.88 -44.02 43.00
N PRO A 236 9.43 -43.32 44.08
CA PRO A 236 8.10 -42.82 44.50
C PRO A 236 8.05 -41.26 44.69
N THR A 237 6.90 -40.54 44.67
CA THR A 237 5.97 -40.12 45.79
C THR A 237 6.66 -39.35 46.95
N GLU A 238 6.25 -38.14 47.43
CA GLU A 238 5.01 -37.72 48.16
C GLU A 238 4.79 -36.17 48.14
N LYS A 239 3.55 -35.64 47.98
CA LYS A 239 2.56 -35.09 48.98
C LYS A 239 3.06 -33.86 49.81
N LEU A 240 2.24 -32.88 50.24
CA LEU A 240 0.96 -33.02 50.96
C LEU A 240 0.19 -31.67 51.19
N MET A 241 -1.17 -31.69 51.10
CA MET A 241 -2.18 -30.73 51.65
C MET A 241 -2.10 -29.23 51.21
N THR A 242 -3.17 -28.41 51.23
CA THR A 242 -4.52 -28.43 51.88
C THR A 242 -5.49 -27.66 50.94
N GLN A 243 -6.83 -27.66 50.99
CA GLN A 243 -7.83 -28.23 51.93
C GLN A 243 -9.10 -28.66 51.16
N THR A 244 -10.32 -28.41 51.66
CA THR A 244 -11.61 -28.81 51.04
C THR A 244 -12.76 -27.93 51.56
N SER A 245 -13.78 -27.69 50.71
CA SER A 245 -15.17 -27.56 51.17
C SER A 245 -16.13 -28.00 50.05
N THR A 246 -17.00 -28.95 50.38
CA THR A 246 -17.96 -29.59 49.48
C THR A 246 -19.34 -29.51 50.13
N ILE A 247 -20.37 -29.09 49.39
CA ILE A 247 -21.77 -29.34 49.78
C ILE A 247 -22.55 -29.86 48.56
N ALA A 248 -23.10 -31.06 48.76
CA ALA A 248 -24.14 -31.84 48.09
C ALA A 248 -24.77 -31.39 46.73
N PRO A 249 -25.04 -32.36 45.82
CA PRO A 249 -26.10 -32.25 44.82
C PRO A 249 -27.48 -32.54 45.44
N SER A 250 -28.54 -31.91 44.93
CA SER A 250 -29.93 -32.30 45.24
C SER A 250 -30.86 -32.05 44.04
N SER A 251 -32.05 -32.64 44.11
CA SER A 251 -32.88 -33.02 42.96
C SER A 251 -33.66 -31.92 42.25
N THR A 252 -33.70 -32.04 40.92
CA THR A 252 -34.86 -31.90 40.02
C THR A 252 -36.11 -31.18 40.53
N SER A 253 -36.45 -30.05 39.91
CA SER A 253 -37.83 -29.55 39.82
C SER A 253 -38.13 -28.95 38.45
N SER A 254 -39.41 -29.04 38.05
CA SER A 254 -40.01 -28.70 36.75
C SER A 254 -39.69 -27.31 36.16
N PRO A 255 -39.95 -27.10 34.85
CA PRO A 255 -39.61 -25.85 34.18
C PRO A 255 -40.43 -24.66 34.69
N THR A 256 -39.74 -23.60 35.06
CA THR A 256 -40.34 -22.26 35.23
C THR A 256 -40.45 -21.61 33.86
N ASN A 257 -41.61 -21.04 33.52
CA ASN A 257 -41.85 -20.35 32.26
C ASN A 257 -40.82 -19.22 32.04
N THR A 258 -39.83 -19.49 31.20
CA THR A 258 -38.95 -18.46 30.65
C THR A 258 -39.79 -17.57 29.75
N LEU A 259 -39.88 -16.28 30.09
CA LEU A 259 -40.47 -15.29 29.20
C LEU A 259 -39.69 -15.34 27.88
N SER A 260 -40.38 -15.66 26.79
CA SER A 260 -39.79 -15.66 25.46
C SER A 260 -39.10 -14.31 25.23
N PRO A 261 -37.85 -14.28 24.70
CA PRO A 261 -37.43 -13.07 24.02
C PRO A 261 -38.49 -12.76 22.97
N THR A 262 -39.00 -11.54 22.98
CA THR A 262 -39.88 -11.05 21.92
C THR A 262 -39.15 -11.27 20.61
N ALA A 263 -39.77 -11.98 19.66
CA ALA A 263 -39.23 -12.05 18.31
C ALA A 263 -39.15 -10.62 17.78
N SER A 264 -37.92 -10.10 17.66
CA SER A 264 -37.67 -8.89 16.90
C SER A 264 -38.26 -9.13 15.51
N PRO A 265 -38.97 -8.16 14.91
CA PRO A 265 -39.47 -8.33 13.56
C PRO A 265 -38.29 -8.65 12.65
N SER A 266 -38.26 -9.88 12.13
CA SER A 266 -37.34 -10.23 11.06
C SER A 266 -37.69 -9.30 9.89
N PRO A 267 -36.73 -8.53 9.35
CA PRO A 267 -37.02 -7.70 8.19
C PRO A 267 -37.47 -8.62 7.05
N GLN A 268 -38.66 -8.35 6.53
CA GLN A 268 -39.23 -9.00 5.36
C GLN A 268 -38.16 -9.07 4.24
N PRO A 269 -38.00 -10.22 3.55
CA PRO A 269 -36.86 -10.45 2.66
C PRO A 269 -36.75 -9.33 1.62
N THR A 270 -35.70 -8.51 1.77
CA THR A 270 -35.42 -7.42 0.84
C THR A 270 -34.84 -8.05 -0.41
N ARG A 271 -35.69 -8.31 -1.41
CA ARG A 271 -35.22 -8.76 -2.71
C ARG A 271 -34.66 -7.59 -3.49
N PHE A 272 -33.37 -7.65 -3.77
CA PHE A 272 -32.67 -6.67 -4.60
C PHE A 272 -31.60 -7.37 -5.43
N SER A 273 -31.22 -6.76 -6.55
CA SER A 273 -30.17 -7.29 -7.40
C SER A 273 -28.79 -6.82 -6.94
N ILE A 274 -27.83 -7.73 -6.96
CA ILE A 274 -26.41 -7.45 -6.74
C ILE A 274 -25.59 -7.86 -7.96
N ILE A 275 -24.44 -7.22 -8.15
CA ILE A 275 -23.42 -7.61 -9.11
C ILE A 275 -22.12 -7.89 -8.34
N VAL A 276 -21.48 -9.03 -8.61
CA VAL A 276 -20.17 -9.39 -8.05
C VAL A 276 -19.11 -8.39 -8.55
N ASP A 277 -18.36 -7.78 -7.61
CA ASP A 277 -17.27 -6.85 -7.89
C ASP A 277 -15.99 -7.42 -7.25
N SER A 278 -15.36 -8.34 -7.98
CA SER A 278 -14.16 -9.06 -7.55
C SER A 278 -13.46 -9.69 -8.74
N ILE A 279 -12.30 -9.13 -9.09
CA ILE A 279 -11.44 -9.55 -10.22
C ILE A 279 -11.10 -11.05 -10.19
N ASN A 280 -11.06 -11.68 -9.01
CA ASN A 280 -10.76 -13.10 -8.83
C ASN A 280 -12.02 -13.99 -8.69
N GLY A 281 -13.21 -13.42 -8.91
CA GLY A 281 -14.50 -14.03 -8.58
C GLY A 281 -14.80 -14.03 -7.08
N ILE A 282 -15.90 -14.67 -6.71
CA ILE A 282 -16.40 -14.82 -5.34
C ILE A 282 -16.72 -16.28 -5.04
N VAL A 283 -16.55 -16.66 -3.77
CA VAL A 283 -16.86 -18.00 -3.27
C VAL A 283 -18.25 -18.01 -2.65
N ILE A 284 -19.09 -18.95 -3.06
CA ILE A 284 -20.44 -19.16 -2.52
C ILE A 284 -20.41 -20.36 -1.57
N ARG A 285 -20.97 -20.21 -0.38
CA ARG A 285 -20.89 -21.17 0.73
C ARG A 285 -22.24 -21.67 1.21
N GLU A 286 -22.27 -22.80 1.88
CA GLU A 286 -23.50 -23.41 2.41
C GLU A 286 -24.17 -22.55 3.51
N SER A 287 -23.37 -21.82 4.30
CA SER A 287 -23.85 -20.90 5.33
C SER A 287 -22.99 -19.63 5.41
N ALA A 288 -23.48 -18.63 6.15
CA ALA A 288 -22.87 -17.30 6.32
C ALA A 288 -21.61 -17.30 7.23
N ASP A 289 -20.63 -18.15 6.91
CA ASP A 289 -19.37 -18.30 7.64
C ASP A 289 -18.19 -18.55 6.68
N PHE A 290 -17.01 -18.03 7.01
CA PHE A 290 -15.76 -18.30 6.27
C PHE A 290 -15.28 -19.75 6.38
N GLN A 291 -15.72 -20.51 7.38
CA GLN A 291 -15.42 -21.93 7.56
C GLN A 291 -16.46 -22.86 6.91
N ALA A 292 -17.60 -22.33 6.45
CA ALA A 292 -18.64 -23.13 5.83
C ALA A 292 -18.19 -23.78 4.51
N PRO A 293 -18.69 -24.99 4.16
CA PRO A 293 -18.37 -25.65 2.89
C PRO A 293 -18.63 -24.75 1.67
N VAL A 294 -17.79 -24.88 0.66
CA VAL A 294 -17.95 -24.17 -0.61
C VAL A 294 -18.90 -24.95 -1.50
N VAL A 295 -20.00 -24.31 -1.90
CA VAL A 295 -21.04 -24.89 -2.78
C VAL A 295 -20.95 -24.37 -4.21
N GLY A 296 -20.24 -23.26 -4.43
CA GLY A 296 -20.05 -22.71 -5.77
C GLY A 296 -19.06 -21.55 -5.85
N TYR A 297 -18.88 -21.07 -7.08
CA TYR A 297 -18.09 -19.89 -7.40
C TYR A 297 -18.86 -19.03 -8.41
N ALA A 298 -18.69 -17.73 -8.35
CA ALA A 298 -19.20 -16.82 -9.38
C ALA A 298 -18.10 -15.86 -9.85
N ASN A 299 -18.14 -15.50 -11.13
CA ASN A 299 -17.15 -14.62 -11.74
C ASN A 299 -17.47 -13.15 -11.47
N ASP A 300 -16.47 -12.29 -11.70
CA ASP A 300 -16.66 -10.84 -11.75
C ASP A 300 -17.81 -10.45 -12.71
N GLY A 301 -18.65 -9.50 -12.30
CA GLY A 301 -19.82 -9.08 -13.08
C GLY A 301 -21.02 -10.04 -13.09
N THR A 302 -20.98 -11.18 -12.37
CA THR A 302 -22.15 -12.07 -12.26
C THR A 302 -23.26 -11.37 -11.45
N GLN A 303 -24.50 -11.39 -11.96
CA GLN A 303 -25.65 -10.79 -11.31
C GLN A 303 -26.48 -11.84 -10.56
N PHE A 304 -26.90 -11.52 -9.32
CA PHE A 304 -27.79 -12.35 -8.51
C PHE A 304 -28.96 -11.55 -7.95
N GLU A 305 -30.10 -12.21 -7.74
CA GLU A 305 -31.18 -11.72 -6.86
C GLU A 305 -30.89 -12.18 -5.43
N VAL A 306 -30.82 -11.25 -4.49
CA VAL A 306 -30.66 -11.55 -3.06
C VAL A 306 -32.00 -12.01 -2.49
N LEU A 307 -32.00 -13.16 -1.85
CA LEU A 307 -33.19 -13.73 -1.19
C LEU A 307 -33.29 -13.29 0.28
N ASP A 308 -32.15 -13.24 0.97
CA ASP A 308 -32.04 -12.90 2.38
C ASP A 308 -30.64 -12.36 2.72
N GLN A 309 -30.48 -11.77 3.91
CA GLN A 309 -29.21 -11.28 4.44
C GLN A 309 -28.96 -11.79 5.86
N SER A 310 -27.71 -12.12 6.16
CA SER A 310 -27.31 -12.60 7.50
C SER A 310 -26.02 -11.92 7.95
N ILE A 311 -25.82 -11.85 9.27
CA ILE A 311 -24.62 -11.31 9.90
C ILE A 311 -23.93 -12.46 10.63
N SER A 312 -22.69 -12.75 10.23
CA SER A 312 -21.85 -13.79 10.83
C SER A 312 -21.37 -13.37 12.23
N GLU A 313 -20.91 -14.32 13.06
CA GLU A 313 -20.43 -14.04 14.43
C GLU A 313 -19.27 -13.02 14.46
N ASN A 314 -18.50 -12.94 13.37
CA ASN A 314 -17.43 -11.96 13.16
C ASN A 314 -17.90 -10.56 12.70
N GLY A 315 -19.20 -10.33 12.56
CA GLY A 315 -19.80 -9.06 12.12
C GLY A 315 -19.86 -8.85 10.60
N SER A 316 -19.43 -9.81 9.78
CA SER A 316 -19.53 -9.71 8.31
C SER A 316 -20.96 -9.93 7.83
N ILE A 317 -21.39 -9.12 6.86
CA ILE A 317 -22.70 -9.27 6.18
C ILE A 317 -22.56 -10.25 5.02
N TRP A 318 -23.53 -11.16 4.88
CA TRP A 318 -23.64 -12.15 3.81
C TRP A 318 -25.00 -12.04 3.13
N TYR A 319 -25.04 -12.28 1.83
CA TYR A 319 -26.26 -12.34 1.03
C TYR A 319 -26.52 -13.78 0.59
N GLN A 320 -27.76 -14.25 0.74
CA GLN A 320 -28.21 -15.53 0.20
C GLN A 320 -28.67 -15.34 -1.25
N VAL A 321 -28.17 -16.18 -2.15
CA VAL A 321 -28.46 -16.16 -3.58
C VAL A 321 -28.76 -17.57 -4.09
N THR A 322 -29.49 -17.69 -5.20
CA THR A 322 -29.68 -18.97 -5.91
C THR A 322 -28.59 -19.16 -6.96
N ILE A 323 -27.95 -20.33 -6.96
CA ILE A 323 -26.92 -20.75 -7.91
C ILE A 323 -27.60 -21.35 -9.15
N GLU A 324 -26.91 -21.45 -10.29
CA GLU A 324 -27.43 -22.07 -11.53
C GLU A 324 -27.99 -23.49 -11.34
N THR A 325 -27.53 -24.22 -10.32
CA THR A 325 -28.02 -25.55 -9.93
C THR A 325 -29.40 -25.55 -9.27
N GLY A 326 -29.96 -24.38 -8.95
CA GLY A 326 -31.21 -24.21 -8.20
C GLY A 326 -31.04 -24.28 -6.67
N GLU A 327 -29.83 -24.52 -6.18
CA GLU A 327 -29.51 -24.52 -4.75
C GLU A 327 -29.22 -23.09 -4.25
N THR A 328 -29.51 -22.81 -2.98
CA THR A 328 -29.17 -21.52 -2.36
C THR A 328 -27.80 -21.57 -1.71
N GLY A 329 -27.02 -20.50 -1.83
CA GLY A 329 -25.78 -20.34 -1.10
C GLY A 329 -25.53 -18.89 -0.66
N TRP A 330 -24.56 -18.71 0.23
CA TRP A 330 -24.21 -17.44 0.85
C TRP A 330 -22.92 -16.88 0.26
N LEU A 331 -22.95 -15.61 -0.13
CA LEU A 331 -21.78 -14.88 -0.58
C LEU A 331 -21.52 -13.65 0.30
N LEU A 332 -20.28 -13.17 0.32
CA LEU A 332 -19.87 -12.07 1.19
C LEU A 332 -20.28 -10.71 0.59
N ALA A 333 -21.07 -9.94 1.33
CA ALA A 333 -21.64 -8.67 0.85
C ALA A 333 -20.57 -7.62 0.47
N SER A 334 -19.39 -7.66 1.10
CA SER A 334 -18.29 -6.71 0.79
C SER A 334 -17.60 -6.95 -0.56
N LEU A 335 -18.00 -7.98 -1.31
CA LEU A 335 -17.50 -8.33 -2.64
C LEU A 335 -18.61 -8.25 -3.71
N ALA A 336 -19.72 -7.58 -3.39
CA ALA A 336 -20.85 -7.40 -4.29
C ALA A 336 -21.40 -5.97 -4.17
N ASN A 337 -21.63 -5.31 -5.30
CA ASN A 337 -22.30 -4.02 -5.35
C ASN A 337 -23.82 -4.22 -5.42
N THR A 338 -24.55 -3.44 -4.62
CA THR A 338 -26.01 -3.38 -4.69
C THR A 338 -26.43 -2.41 -5.79
N GLU A 339 -27.23 -2.87 -6.75
CA GLU A 339 -27.87 -1.98 -7.70
C GLU A 339 -28.86 -1.09 -6.93
N THR A 340 -28.67 0.23 -7.01
CA THR A 340 -29.57 1.18 -6.33
C THR A 340 -30.95 1.07 -6.97
N PRO A 341 -32.01 0.70 -6.23
CA PRO A 341 -33.33 0.53 -6.84
C PRO A 341 -33.84 1.87 -7.36
N THR A 342 -34.05 1.95 -8.68
CA THR A 342 -34.86 3.02 -9.28
C THR A 342 -36.27 2.87 -8.75
N ALA A 343 -36.76 3.87 -8.01
CA ALA A 343 -38.10 3.86 -7.46
C ALA A 343 -39.14 3.75 -8.59
N THR A 344 -39.89 2.65 -8.61
CA THR A 344 -41.03 2.49 -9.50
C THR A 344 -42.15 3.40 -9.01
N GLU A 345 -42.44 4.45 -9.77
CA GLU A 345 -43.54 5.37 -9.49
C GLU A 345 -44.87 4.65 -9.81
N ASN A 346 -45.59 4.23 -8.76
CA ASN A 346 -46.89 3.57 -8.91
C ASN A 346 -47.94 4.62 -9.32
N ASN A 347 -48.67 4.33 -10.40
CA ASN A 347 -49.85 5.07 -10.88
C ASN A 347 -51.12 4.26 -10.60
#